data_AF-A0A7Y0R320-F1
#
_entry.id   AF-A0A7Y0R320-F1
#
_cell.length_a   1.000
_cell.length_b   1.000
_cell.length_c   1.000
_cell.angle_alpha   90.00
_cell.angle_beta   90.00
_cell.angle_gamma   90.00
#
_symmetry.space_group_name_H-M   'P 1'
#
loop_
_entity.id
_entity.type
_entity.pdbx_description
1 polymer ?
#
loop_
_entity_poly.entity_id
_entity_poly.type
_entity_poly.pdbx_seq_one_letter_code
_entity_poly.pdbx_strand_id
1 'polypeptide(L)'
;GMGIGLMFWSVAEPVAYFTGWYETPLGVEANSPEAARLALGATMFHWGLHPWAIYGVVALSLAFFTYNKGLPLSMRSIFYPLLGDRAWGWAGHIVDILAVLATLFGLATSLGLGAQQAASGIHHVFGVEPGLGLQIVVITVVTLLAVVSVV
;
A
#
# COMPACT_ATOMS: atom_id res chain seq x y z
N GLY A 1 -2.99 -2.87 5.44
CA GLY A 1 -4.26 -2.11 5.43
C GLY A 1 -3.96 -0.64 5.29
N MET A 2 -3.46 0.00 6.35
CA MET A 2 -2.90 1.35 6.30
C MET A 2 -1.53 1.36 6.99
N GLY A 3 -0.56 2.02 6.37
CA GLY A 3 0.82 2.07 6.84
C GLY A 3 1.43 3.43 6.50
N ILE A 4 2.71 3.42 6.12
CA ILE A 4 3.48 4.60 5.71
C ILE A 4 2.75 5.45 4.66
N GLY A 5 1.98 4.82 3.76
CA GLY A 5 1.20 5.52 2.74
C GLY A 5 0.30 6.62 3.31
N LEU A 6 -0.35 6.41 4.45
CA LEU A 6 -1.13 7.48 5.09
C LEU A 6 -0.24 8.60 5.62
N MET A 7 0.86 8.28 6.30
CA MET A 7 1.76 9.28 6.87
C MET A 7 2.36 10.17 5.78
N PHE A 8 2.60 9.60 4.60
CA PHE A 8 3.13 10.33 3.45
C PHE A 8 2.02 11.11 2.71
N TRP A 9 0.96 10.42 2.29
CA TRP A 9 -0.04 10.97 1.37
C TRP A 9 -1.18 11.75 2.05
N SER A 10 -1.43 11.57 3.35
CA SER A 10 -2.50 12.31 4.06
C SER A 10 -2.35 13.83 4.00
N VAL A 11 -1.12 14.33 3.87
CA VAL A 11 -0.83 15.74 3.68
C VAL A 11 -0.47 16.03 2.21
N ALA A 12 0.42 15.22 1.62
CA ALA A 12 0.95 15.50 0.30
C ALA A 12 -0.13 15.52 -0.79
N GLU A 13 -1.06 14.55 -0.78
CA GLU A 13 -2.08 14.40 -1.81
C GLU A 13 -3.14 15.52 -1.81
N PRO A 14 -3.83 15.83 -0.69
CA PRO A 14 -4.81 16.92 -0.70
C PRO A 14 -4.18 18.28 -0.97
N VAL A 15 -2.94 18.51 -0.52
CA VAL A 15 -2.19 19.74 -0.86
C VAL A 15 -1.86 19.77 -2.36
N ALA A 16 -1.48 18.63 -2.95
CA ALA A 16 -1.27 18.53 -4.40
C ALA A 16 -2.48 18.90 -5.23
N TYR A 17 -3.64 18.38 -4.83
CA TYR A 17 -4.89 18.67 -5.49
C TYR A 17 -5.40 20.09 -5.24
N PHE A 18 -5.09 20.68 -4.09
CA PHE A 18 -5.50 22.04 -3.77
C PHE A 18 -4.65 23.10 -4.48
N THR A 19 -3.32 22.99 -4.41
CA THR A 19 -2.42 24.02 -4.96
C THR A 19 -2.11 23.80 -6.44
N GLY A 20 -2.46 22.64 -7.00
CA GLY A 20 -2.19 22.29 -8.39
C GLY A 20 -0.72 22.00 -8.69
N TRP A 21 0.11 21.67 -7.68
CA TRP A 21 1.52 21.31 -7.94
C TRP A 21 1.67 19.95 -8.63
N TYR A 22 0.63 19.12 -8.56
CA TYR A 22 0.45 17.96 -9.43
C TYR A 22 -0.61 18.26 -10.50
N GLU A 23 -1.86 18.46 -10.07
CA GLU A 23 -3.02 18.83 -10.90
C GLU A 23 -4.23 19.01 -9.98
N THR A 24 -5.17 19.89 -10.31
CA THR A 24 -6.44 20.03 -9.58
C THR A 24 -7.49 19.05 -10.12
N PRO A 25 -8.30 18.39 -9.28
CA PRO A 25 -9.36 17.50 -9.76
C PRO A 25 -10.35 18.24 -10.65
N LEU A 26 -10.71 17.63 -11.79
CA LEU A 26 -11.60 18.21 -12.81
C LEU A 26 -11.13 19.55 -13.42
N GLY A 27 -9.87 19.94 -13.22
CA GLY A 27 -9.29 21.13 -13.85
C GLY A 27 -9.78 22.48 -13.27
N VAL A 28 -10.22 22.50 -12.01
CA VAL A 28 -10.66 23.73 -11.33
C VAL A 28 -9.50 24.68 -11.02
N GLU A 29 -9.79 25.96 -10.76
CA GLU A 29 -8.75 26.93 -10.41
C GLU A 29 -8.03 26.54 -9.10
N ALA A 30 -6.70 26.47 -9.13
CA ALA A 30 -5.89 26.15 -7.96
C ALA A 30 -6.05 27.20 -6.84
N ASN A 31 -5.87 26.76 -5.59
CA ASN A 31 -6.01 27.58 -4.38
C ASN A 31 -7.40 28.23 -4.21
N SER A 32 -8.42 27.74 -4.91
CA SER A 32 -9.80 28.20 -4.79
C SER A 32 -10.60 27.41 -3.74
N PRO A 33 -11.73 27.96 -3.23
CA PRO A 33 -12.64 27.19 -2.37
C PRO A 33 -13.16 25.90 -3.01
N GLU A 34 -13.33 25.90 -4.34
CA GLU A 34 -13.74 24.71 -5.10
C GLU A 34 -12.63 23.65 -5.12
N ALA A 35 -11.38 24.05 -5.37
CA ALA A 35 -10.23 23.16 -5.31
C ALA A 35 -10.08 22.51 -3.92
N ALA A 36 -10.30 23.27 -2.83
CA ALA A 36 -10.20 22.73 -1.48
C ALA A 36 -11.23 21.60 -1.24
N ARG A 37 -12.47 21.81 -1.69
CA ARG A 37 -13.53 20.79 -1.58
C ARG A 37 -13.22 19.56 -2.43
N LEU A 38 -12.81 19.76 -3.68
CA LEU A 38 -12.53 18.66 -4.60
C LEU A 38 -11.27 17.88 -4.21
N ALA A 39 -10.24 18.54 -3.68
CA ALA A 39 -9.03 17.92 -3.18
C ALA A 39 -9.33 16.88 -2.09
N LEU A 40 -10.09 17.27 -1.06
CA LEU A 40 -10.50 16.34 -0.01
C LEU A 40 -11.42 15.23 -0.54
N GLY A 41 -12.30 15.55 -1.49
CA GLY A 41 -13.16 14.56 -2.15
C GLY A 41 -12.35 13.50 -2.90
N ALA A 42 -11.35 13.90 -3.67
CA ALA A 42 -10.46 13.00 -4.41
C ALA A 42 -9.59 12.16 -3.46
N THR A 43 -9.02 12.77 -2.42
CA THR A 43 -8.28 12.01 -1.40
C THR A 43 -9.17 10.99 -0.69
N MET A 44 -10.42 11.32 -0.36
CA MET A 44 -11.36 10.34 0.20
C MET A 44 -11.78 9.27 -0.79
N PHE A 45 -11.79 9.56 -2.09
CA PHE A 45 -12.01 8.53 -3.09
C PHE A 45 -10.86 7.50 -3.09
N HIS A 46 -9.61 7.94 -3.01
CA HIS A 46 -8.44 7.05 -2.99
C HIS A 46 -8.24 6.30 -1.68
N TRP A 47 -8.56 6.90 -0.54
CA TRP A 47 -8.28 6.34 0.79
C TRP A 47 -9.52 5.89 1.57
N GLY A 48 -10.71 6.18 1.05
CA GLY A 48 -11.99 5.76 1.59
C GLY A 48 -12.37 4.37 1.10
N LEU A 49 -13.65 4.18 0.74
CA LEU A 49 -14.21 2.84 0.54
C LEU A 49 -13.55 1.99 -0.56
N HIS A 50 -13.00 2.60 -1.60
CA HIS A 50 -12.44 1.89 -2.76
C HIS A 50 -11.34 0.85 -2.41
N PRO A 51 -10.21 1.23 -1.78
CA PRO A 51 -9.19 0.26 -1.40
C PRO A 51 -9.69 -0.76 -0.36
N TRP A 52 -10.56 -0.34 0.57
CA TRP A 52 -11.09 -1.24 1.59
C TRP A 52 -12.04 -2.29 1.02
N ALA A 53 -12.81 -1.96 -0.01
CA ALA A 53 -13.65 -2.93 -0.71
C ALA A 53 -12.80 -4.05 -1.33
N ILE A 54 -11.63 -3.71 -1.90
CA ILE A 54 -10.70 -4.70 -2.46
C ILE A 54 -10.21 -5.65 -1.36
N TYR A 55 -9.78 -5.11 -0.22
CA TYR A 55 -9.39 -5.93 0.93
C TYR A 55 -10.54 -6.81 1.44
N GLY A 56 -11.76 -6.25 1.51
CA GLY A 56 -12.96 -6.98 1.91
C GLY A 56 -13.24 -8.19 1.02
N VAL A 57 -13.17 -8.01 -0.30
CA VAL A 57 -13.38 -9.10 -1.27
C VAL A 57 -12.35 -10.21 -1.10
N VAL A 58 -11.06 -9.85 -0.99
CA VAL A 58 -9.98 -10.85 -0.83
C VAL A 58 -10.09 -11.57 0.51
N ALA A 59 -10.29 -10.83 1.61
CA ALA A 59 -10.40 -11.40 2.94
C ALA A 59 -11.61 -12.33 3.08
N LEU A 60 -12.78 -11.91 2.57
CA LEU A 60 -13.99 -12.73 2.58
C LEU A 60 -13.81 -14.01 1.77
N SER A 61 -13.16 -13.91 0.61
CA SER A 61 -12.89 -15.06 -0.25
C SER A 61 -11.98 -16.07 0.46
N LEU A 62 -10.86 -15.62 1.03
CA LEU A 62 -9.94 -16.49 1.79
C LEU A 62 -10.65 -17.11 3.00
N ALA A 63 -11.40 -16.32 3.76
CA ALA A 63 -12.13 -16.79 4.92
C ALA A 63 -13.16 -17.87 4.54
N PHE A 64 -13.95 -17.65 3.50
CA PHE A 64 -14.97 -18.59 3.05
C PHE A 64 -14.35 -19.93 2.59
N PHE A 65 -13.35 -19.89 1.71
CA PHE A 65 -12.75 -21.13 1.21
C PHE A 65 -11.98 -21.89 2.28
N THR A 66 -11.39 -21.18 3.24
CA THR A 66 -10.68 -21.83 4.35
C THR A 66 -11.65 -22.41 5.38
N TYR A 67 -12.51 -21.57 5.95
CA TYR A 67 -13.30 -21.94 7.12
C TYR A 67 -14.63 -22.63 6.76
N ASN A 68 -15.22 -22.35 5.60
CA ASN A 68 -16.49 -22.97 5.19
C ASN A 68 -16.32 -24.12 4.20
N LYS A 69 -15.24 -24.13 3.41
CA LYS A 69 -14.96 -25.20 2.43
C LYS A 69 -13.80 -26.12 2.81
N GLY A 70 -13.09 -25.83 3.90
CA GLY A 70 -12.00 -26.68 4.40
C GLY A 70 -10.77 -26.71 3.47
N LEU A 71 -10.62 -25.73 2.59
CA LEU A 71 -9.43 -25.61 1.74
C LEU A 71 -8.28 -24.95 2.52
N PRO A 72 -7.01 -25.15 2.12
CA PRO A 72 -5.88 -24.43 2.68
C PRO A 72 -6.03 -22.91 2.59
N LEU A 73 -5.52 -22.18 3.58
CA LEU A 73 -5.45 -20.71 3.58
C LEU A 73 -4.41 -20.22 2.58
N SER A 74 -4.77 -20.17 1.30
CA SER A 74 -3.90 -19.78 0.19
C SER A 74 -4.67 -19.08 -0.93
N MET A 75 -4.00 -18.23 -1.71
CA MET A 75 -4.65 -17.46 -2.79
C MET A 75 -5.22 -18.38 -3.87
N ARG A 76 -4.52 -19.45 -4.25
CA ARG A 76 -5.04 -20.47 -5.18
C ARG A 76 -6.37 -21.09 -4.74
N SER A 77 -6.65 -21.20 -3.43
CA SER A 77 -7.90 -21.80 -2.93
C SER A 77 -9.12 -20.99 -3.34
N ILE A 78 -8.98 -19.67 -3.49
CA ILE A 78 -10.07 -18.78 -3.95
C ILE A 78 -10.49 -19.10 -5.39
N PHE A 79 -9.55 -19.59 -6.20
CA PHE A 79 -9.78 -19.90 -7.61
C PHE A 79 -10.24 -21.35 -7.86
N TYR A 80 -10.33 -22.18 -6.81
CA TYR A 80 -10.80 -23.56 -6.91
C TYR A 80 -12.19 -23.69 -7.60
N PRO A 81 -13.19 -22.83 -7.37
CA PRO A 81 -14.48 -22.93 -8.08
C PRO A 81 -14.38 -22.75 -9.61
N LEU A 82 -13.35 -22.05 -10.08
CA LEU A 82 -13.14 -21.76 -11.50
C LEU A 82 -12.17 -22.75 -12.15
N LEU A 83 -11.12 -23.15 -11.42
CA LEU A 83 -10.04 -23.99 -11.93
C LEU A 83 -10.21 -25.47 -11.60
N GLY A 84 -11.05 -25.81 -10.61
CA GLY A 84 -11.15 -27.16 -10.05
C GLY A 84 -9.79 -27.67 -9.57
N ASP A 85 -9.51 -28.94 -9.84
CA ASP A 85 -8.24 -29.58 -9.46
C ASP A 85 -7.00 -28.93 -10.08
N ARG A 86 -7.14 -28.13 -11.15
CA ARG A 86 -6.01 -27.39 -11.73
C ARG A 86 -5.45 -26.33 -10.79
N ALA A 87 -6.22 -25.91 -9.78
CA ALA A 87 -5.72 -25.04 -8.70
C ALA A 87 -4.58 -25.68 -7.90
N TRP A 88 -4.44 -27.02 -7.93
CA TRP A 88 -3.35 -27.73 -7.27
C TRP A 88 -2.13 -27.98 -8.16
N GLY A 89 -2.19 -27.57 -9.43
CA GLY A 89 -1.08 -27.64 -10.38
C GLY A 89 -0.52 -26.27 -10.76
N TRP A 90 0.04 -26.19 -11.97
CA TRP A 90 0.69 -24.98 -12.49
C TRP A 90 -0.18 -23.72 -12.49
N ALA A 91 -1.48 -23.84 -12.75
CA ALA A 91 -2.38 -22.69 -12.71
C ALA A 91 -2.45 -22.07 -11.30
N GLY A 92 -2.50 -22.89 -10.24
CA GLY A 92 -2.43 -22.39 -8.86
C GLY A 92 -1.05 -21.87 -8.46
N HIS A 93 0.03 -22.47 -8.96
CA HIS A 93 1.38 -21.93 -8.75
C HIS A 93 1.53 -20.51 -9.31
N ILE A 94 1.00 -20.25 -10.50
CA ILE A 94 1.01 -18.90 -11.09
C ILE A 94 0.24 -17.92 -10.20
N VAL A 95 -0.95 -18.29 -9.71
CA VAL A 95 -1.74 -17.45 -8.79
C VAL A 95 -0.95 -17.08 -7.54
N ASP A 96 -0.34 -18.07 -6.88
CA ASP A 96 0.43 -17.82 -5.66
C ASP A 96 1.69 -16.99 -5.93
N ILE A 97 2.40 -17.25 -7.03
CA ILE A 97 3.58 -16.47 -7.42
C ILE A 97 3.19 -15.00 -7.63
N LEU A 98 2.09 -14.73 -8.35
CA LEU A 98 1.59 -13.38 -8.55
C LEU A 98 1.20 -12.72 -7.23
N ALA A 99 0.57 -13.45 -6.32
CA ALA A 99 0.21 -12.94 -5.01
C ALA A 99 1.43 -12.58 -4.16
N VAL A 100 2.46 -13.43 -4.16
CA VAL A 100 3.73 -13.18 -3.47
C VAL A 100 4.43 -11.96 -4.08
N LEU A 101 4.55 -11.88 -5.40
CA LEU A 101 5.17 -10.74 -6.07
C LEU A 101 4.42 -9.43 -5.79
N ALA A 102 3.08 -9.44 -5.89
CA ALA A 102 2.25 -8.28 -5.58
C ALA A 102 2.46 -7.80 -4.13
N THR A 103 2.55 -8.75 -3.19
CA THR A 103 2.82 -8.45 -1.78
C THR A 103 4.23 -7.85 -1.60
N LEU A 104 5.25 -8.44 -2.24
CA LEU A 104 6.63 -7.96 -2.18
C LEU A 104 6.77 -6.54 -2.73
N PHE A 105 6.20 -6.25 -3.90
CA PHE A 105 6.25 -4.90 -4.49
C PHE A 105 5.49 -3.87 -3.64
N GLY A 106 4.33 -4.26 -3.08
CA GLY A 106 3.56 -3.39 -2.19
C GLY A 106 4.33 -3.03 -0.91
N LEU A 107 5.00 -4.03 -0.30
CA LEU A 107 5.85 -3.82 0.87
C LEU A 107 7.09 -2.98 0.54
N ALA A 108 7.76 -3.26 -0.58
CA ALA A 108 8.97 -2.54 -1.00
C ALA A 108 8.69 -1.05 -1.24
N THR A 109 7.59 -0.73 -1.92
CA THR A 109 7.16 0.65 -2.18
C THR A 109 6.88 1.39 -0.88
N SER A 110 6.12 0.76 0.03
CA SER A 110 5.79 1.36 1.33
C SER A 110 7.04 1.60 2.17
N LEU A 111 7.97 0.66 2.21
CA LEU A 111 9.23 0.77 2.94
C LEU A 111 10.12 1.88 2.38
N GLY A 112 10.23 2.00 1.06
CA GLY A 112 10.99 3.06 0.39
C GLY A 112 10.47 4.46 0.71
N LEU A 113 9.15 4.67 0.62
CA LEU A 113 8.52 5.94 1.02
C LEU A 113 8.77 6.26 2.50
N GLY A 114 8.75 5.24 3.36
CA GLY A 114 8.97 5.42 4.80
C GLY A 114 10.40 5.79 5.12
N ALA A 115 11.35 5.19 4.42
CA ALA A 115 12.76 5.54 4.54
C ALA A 115 13.04 6.97 4.09
N GLN A 116 12.43 7.42 2.99
CA GLN A 116 12.51 8.82 2.54
C GLN A 116 11.92 9.79 3.57
N GLN A 117 10.74 9.46 4.11
CA GLN A 117 10.09 10.30 5.11
C GLN A 117 10.90 10.37 6.41
N ALA A 118 11.43 9.23 6.88
CA ALA A 118 12.28 9.16 8.06
C ALA A 118 13.61 9.91 7.85
N ALA A 119 14.27 9.75 6.70
CA ALA A 119 15.50 10.47 6.38
C ALA A 119 15.28 11.99 6.38
N SER A 120 14.16 12.46 5.79
CA SER A 120 13.77 13.87 5.84
C SER A 120 13.53 14.37 7.28
N GLY A 121 12.87 13.57 8.11
CA GLY A 121 12.67 13.88 9.53
C GLY A 121 13.98 13.96 10.32
N ILE A 122 14.91 13.04 10.09
CA ILE A 122 16.24 13.04 10.70
C ILE A 122 17.02 14.29 10.28
N HIS A 123 16.97 14.65 8.98
CA HIS A 123 17.57 15.89 8.50
C HIS A 123 16.98 17.12 9.20
N HIS A 124 15.65 17.17 9.33
CA HIS A 124 14.97 18.29 9.99
C HIS A 124 15.39 18.49 11.46
N VAL A 125 15.60 17.40 12.20
CA VAL A 125 15.94 17.45 13.64
C VAL A 125 17.44 17.57 13.89
N PHE A 126 18.26 16.84 13.13
CA PHE A 126 19.70 16.66 13.40
C PHE A 126 20.62 17.27 12.33
N GLY A 127 20.07 17.79 11.22
CA GLY A 127 20.85 18.39 10.14
C GLY A 127 21.63 17.40 9.26
N VAL A 128 21.38 16.10 9.38
CA VAL A 128 22.06 15.05 8.60
C VAL A 128 21.46 14.96 7.19
N GLU A 129 22.29 14.88 6.16
CA GLU A 129 21.83 14.86 4.76
C GLU A 129 20.87 13.67 4.46
N PRO A 130 19.67 13.91 3.87
CA PRO A 130 18.63 12.89 3.66
C PRO A 130 18.84 12.01 2.40
N GLY A 131 20.09 11.89 1.94
CA GLY A 131 20.45 11.19 0.70
C GLY A 131 20.25 9.67 0.76
N LEU A 132 20.57 9.00 -0.35
CA LEU A 132 20.40 7.55 -0.52
C LEU A 132 21.09 6.74 0.61
N GLY A 133 22.24 7.19 1.08
CA GLY A 133 22.98 6.54 2.17
C GLY A 133 22.16 6.46 3.46
N LEU A 134 21.56 7.57 3.89
CA LEU A 134 20.73 7.59 5.10
C LEU A 134 19.47 6.73 4.94
N GLN A 135 18.84 6.75 3.75
CA GLN A 135 17.68 5.92 3.47
C GLN A 135 18.00 4.42 3.56
N ILE A 136 19.14 3.97 3.01
CA ILE A 136 19.61 2.58 3.10
C ILE A 136 19.87 2.18 4.56
N VAL A 137 20.46 3.08 5.36
CA VAL A 137 20.68 2.83 6.80
C VAL A 137 19.36 2.66 7.53
N VAL A 138 18.39 3.56 7.31
CA VAL A 138 17.05 3.46 7.92
C VAL A 138 16.37 2.15 7.54
N ILE A 139 16.38 1.77 6.25
CA ILE A 139 15.80 0.51 5.77
C ILE A 139 16.45 -0.66 6.50
N THR A 140 17.79 -0.71 6.53
CA THR A 140 18.53 -1.81 7.13
C THR A 140 18.21 -1.96 8.62
N VAL A 141 18.21 -0.86 9.37
CA VAL A 141 17.89 -0.86 10.81
C VAL A 141 16.46 -1.33 11.06
N VAL A 142 15.47 -0.78 10.35
CA VAL A 142 14.06 -1.16 10.52
C VAL A 142 13.83 -2.62 10.13
N THR A 143 14.45 -3.09 9.04
CA THR A 143 14.36 -4.49 8.63
C THR A 143 14.99 -5.43 9.66
N LEU A 144 16.17 -5.10 10.22
CA LEU A 144 16.79 -5.90 11.27
C LEU A 144 15.91 -5.98 12.52
N LEU A 145 15.35 -4.85 12.96
CA LEU A 145 14.42 -4.83 14.09
C LEU A 145 13.17 -5.67 13.83
N ALA A 146 12.61 -5.60 12.62
CA ALA A 146 11.47 -6.42 12.22
C ALA A 146 11.80 -7.91 12.23
N VAL A 147 12.99 -8.30 11.74
CA VAL A 147 13.46 -9.70 11.75
C VAL A 147 13.61 -10.20 13.20
N VAL A 148 14.25 -9.41 14.06
CA VAL A 148 14.40 -9.75 15.49
C VAL A 148 13.04 -9.87 16.18
N SER A 149 12.06 -9.05 15.81
CA SER A 149 10.71 -9.10 16.41
C SER A 149 9.89 -10.33 16.02
N VAL A 150 10.23 -11.00 14.91
CA VAL A 150 9.48 -12.16 14.40
C VAL A 150 10.03 -13.48 14.98
N VAL A 151 11.27 -13.48 15.45
CA VAL A 151 11.94 -14.62 16.10
C VAL A 151 11.66 -14.61 17.60
#